data_AF-A0A6A6Y213-F1
#
_entry.id   AF-A0A6A6Y213-F1
#
_cell.length_a   1.000
_cell.length_b   1.000
_cell.length_c   1.000
_cell.angle_alpha   90.00
_cell.angle_beta   90.00
_cell.angle_gamma   90.00
#
_symmetry.space_group_name_H-M   'P 1'
#
loop_
_entity.id
_entity.type
_entity.pdbx_description
1 polymer ?
#
loop_
_entity_poly.entity_id
_entity_poly.type
_entity_poly.pdbx_seq_one_letter_code
_entity_poly.pdbx_strand_id
1 'polypeptide(L)'
;MDRASQVLAQAPLDVPRTYATLAERGDVPLLSLYYYNKGRRLIEEKAQSQQYLTLDKEKAVIKFLLLMSNLGQPVCIKFIPSLAFCNKPIKPPGKNWAWGFEKRYLELKAKTVRPINWKQHRNNIYNKIVEWFKLIGKDLAILPENTYNIDETGVLLSMLGSIKVLVGKDNLRDYRGAGVKRTIVTAVKCISAD
;
A
#
# COMPACT_ATOMS: atom_id res chain seq x y z
N MET A 1 -25.05 -13.81 12.09
CA MET A 1 -25.40 -15.09 12.75
C MET A 1 -25.54 -16.14 11.65
N ASP A 2 -24.88 -17.27 11.81
CA ASP A 2 -24.98 -18.39 10.87
C ASP A 2 -26.32 -19.13 11.02
N ARG A 3 -26.79 -19.77 9.94
CA ARG A 3 -28.08 -20.49 9.84
C ARG A 3 -28.18 -21.56 10.92
N ALA A 4 -27.10 -22.27 11.21
CA ALA A 4 -27.04 -23.26 12.29
C ALA A 4 -27.24 -22.65 13.70
N SER A 5 -26.72 -21.44 13.94
CA SER A 5 -26.91 -20.73 15.21
C SER A 5 -28.35 -20.25 15.39
N GLN A 6 -28.99 -19.80 14.30
CA GLN A 6 -30.41 -19.42 14.31
C GLN A 6 -31.31 -20.62 14.60
N VAL A 7 -31.03 -21.77 14.00
CA VAL A 7 -31.79 -23.01 14.20
C VAL A 7 -31.68 -23.53 15.65
N LEU A 8 -30.51 -23.42 16.27
CA LEU A 8 -30.34 -23.74 17.69
C LEU A 8 -31.04 -22.73 18.62
N ALA A 9 -30.98 -21.44 18.29
CA ALA A 9 -31.60 -20.37 19.09
C ALA A 9 -33.14 -20.35 19.01
N GLN A 10 -33.71 -20.74 17.86
CA GLN A 10 -35.15 -20.73 17.59
C GLN A 10 -35.82 -22.09 17.83
N ALA A 11 -35.14 -23.04 18.48
CA ALA A 11 -35.66 -24.37 18.75
C ALA A 11 -36.85 -24.32 19.74
N PRO A 12 -38.08 -24.67 19.30
CA PRO A 12 -39.29 -24.61 20.14
C PRO A 12 -39.21 -25.61 21.29
N LEU A 13 -39.88 -25.28 22.39
CA LEU A 13 -39.90 -26.07 23.63
C LEU A 13 -40.76 -27.34 23.53
N ASP A 14 -41.69 -27.40 22.57
CA ASP A 14 -42.73 -28.45 22.47
C ASP A 14 -42.33 -29.70 21.67
N VAL A 15 -41.14 -29.74 21.06
CA VAL A 15 -40.69 -30.85 20.21
C VAL A 15 -39.38 -31.42 20.76
N PRO A 16 -39.15 -32.76 20.70
CA PRO A 16 -37.88 -33.34 21.09
C PRO A 16 -36.71 -32.64 20.38
N ARG A 17 -35.83 -32.00 21.17
CA ARG A 17 -34.61 -31.30 20.71
C ARG A 17 -33.53 -32.28 20.28
N THR A 18 -33.83 -33.11 19.29
CA THR A 18 -32.86 -34.00 18.67
C THR A 18 -32.18 -33.28 17.52
N TYR A 19 -30.87 -33.47 17.30
CA TYR A 19 -30.17 -32.80 16.22
C TYR A 19 -30.73 -33.14 14.83
N ALA A 20 -31.33 -34.32 14.66
CA ALA A 20 -31.98 -34.74 13.41
C ALA A 20 -33.20 -33.87 13.06
N THR A 21 -34.10 -33.63 14.02
CA THR A 21 -35.31 -32.82 13.80
C THR A 21 -34.96 -31.35 13.54
N LEU A 22 -33.92 -30.84 14.21
CA LEU A 22 -33.41 -29.49 13.98
C LEU A 22 -32.68 -29.35 12.64
N ALA A 23 -31.94 -30.38 12.21
CA ALA A 23 -31.24 -30.41 10.93
C ALA A 23 -32.21 -30.38 9.75
N GLU A 24 -33.25 -31.23 9.78
CA GLU A 24 -34.29 -31.30 8.77
C GLU A 24 -35.07 -29.99 8.66
N ARG A 25 -35.44 -29.39 9.79
CA ARG A 25 -36.18 -28.12 9.81
C ARG A 25 -35.33 -26.92 9.37
N GLY A 26 -34.06 -26.92 9.76
CA GLY A 26 -33.12 -25.85 9.47
C GLY A 26 -32.52 -25.89 8.08
N ASP A 27 -32.62 -27.04 7.41
CA ASP A 27 -31.86 -27.36 6.19
C ASP A 27 -30.36 -27.09 6.43
N VAL A 28 -29.85 -27.68 7.52
CA VAL A 28 -28.46 -27.59 7.96
C VAL A 28 -27.97 -29.00 8.30
N PRO A 29 -26.76 -29.40 7.87
CA PRO A 29 -26.22 -30.72 8.21
C PRO A 29 -26.19 -30.97 9.72
N LEU A 30 -26.64 -32.16 10.14
CA LEU A 30 -26.69 -32.59 11.55
C LEU A 30 -25.34 -32.42 12.26
N LEU A 31 -24.25 -32.78 11.58
CA LEU A 31 -22.89 -32.64 12.08
C LEU A 31 -22.54 -31.18 12.41
N SER A 32 -23.00 -30.24 11.59
CA SER A 32 -22.77 -28.80 11.81
C SER A 32 -23.44 -28.37 13.11
N LEU A 33 -24.71 -28.73 13.35
CA LEU A 33 -25.43 -28.42 14.59
C LEU A 33 -24.75 -29.01 15.83
N TYR A 34 -24.27 -30.26 15.74
CA TYR A 34 -23.54 -30.92 16.82
C TYR A 34 -22.26 -30.15 17.19
N TYR A 35 -21.42 -29.79 16.21
CA TYR A 35 -20.19 -29.04 16.47
C TYR A 35 -20.46 -27.63 17.02
N TYR A 36 -21.51 -26.96 16.55
CA TYR A 36 -21.92 -25.66 17.09
C TYR A 36 -22.39 -25.75 18.53
N ASN A 37 -23.24 -26.73 18.87
CA ASN A 37 -23.68 -26.92 20.26
C ASN A 37 -22.53 -27.29 21.21
N LYS A 38 -21.48 -27.93 20.67
CA LYS A 38 -20.21 -28.16 21.39
C LYS A 38 -19.31 -26.91 21.49
N GLY A 39 -19.79 -25.74 21.07
CA GLY A 39 -19.09 -24.46 21.23
C GLY A 39 -18.04 -24.18 20.14
N ARG A 40 -18.10 -24.87 18.98
CA ARG A 40 -17.24 -24.53 17.85
C ARG A 40 -17.57 -23.11 17.37
N ARG A 41 -16.62 -22.19 17.55
CA ARG A 41 -16.71 -20.83 17.01
C ARG A 41 -16.81 -20.84 15.50
N LEU A 42 -17.50 -19.83 14.97
CA LEU A 42 -17.56 -19.61 13.52
C LEU A 42 -16.15 -19.49 12.94
N ILE A 43 -15.97 -19.94 11.70
CA ILE A 43 -14.65 -19.92 11.03
C ILE A 43 -14.09 -18.49 11.01
N GLU A 44 -14.95 -17.49 10.77
CA GLU A 44 -14.58 -16.08 10.75
C GLU A 44 -14.20 -15.56 12.14
N GLU A 45 -14.98 -15.85 13.17
CA GLU A 45 -14.67 -15.45 14.56
C GLU A 45 -13.38 -16.11 15.04
N LYS A 46 -13.16 -17.37 14.68
CA LYS A 46 -11.91 -18.08 14.94
C LYS A 46 -10.75 -17.39 14.22
N ALA A 47 -10.90 -17.06 12.94
CA ALA A 47 -9.88 -16.37 12.15
C ALA A 47 -9.58 -14.96 12.69
N GLN A 48 -10.58 -14.23 13.19
CA GLN A 48 -10.42 -12.94 13.85
C GLN A 48 -9.67 -13.09 15.18
N SER A 49 -10.04 -14.07 16.00
CA SER A 49 -9.38 -14.33 17.29
C SER A 49 -7.93 -14.79 17.16
N GLN A 50 -7.56 -15.36 16.00
CA GLN A 50 -6.20 -15.77 15.67
C GLN A 50 -5.38 -14.66 15.00
N GLN A 51 -5.95 -13.47 14.77
CA GLN A 51 -5.18 -12.34 14.26
C GLN A 51 -4.18 -11.85 15.31
N TYR A 52 -3.10 -11.28 14.78
CA TYR A 52 -2.01 -10.76 15.60
C TYR A 52 -2.40 -9.49 16.38
N LEU A 53 -3.27 -8.65 15.82
CA LEU A 53 -3.84 -7.48 16.47
C LEU A 53 -5.35 -7.65 16.61
N THR A 54 -5.92 -7.05 17.65
CA THR A 54 -7.38 -6.90 17.77
C THR A 54 -7.90 -5.91 16.72
N LEU A 55 -9.16 -6.05 16.33
CA LEU A 55 -9.78 -5.20 15.31
C LEU A 55 -9.62 -3.70 15.60
N ASP A 56 -9.73 -3.27 16.86
CA ASP A 56 -9.58 -1.86 17.23
C ASP A 56 -8.14 -1.35 17.05
N LYS A 57 -7.15 -2.19 17.37
CA LYS A 57 -5.75 -1.87 17.15
C LYS A 57 -5.44 -1.80 15.65
N GLU A 58 -5.98 -2.72 14.85
CA GLU A 58 -5.83 -2.67 13.39
C GLU A 58 -6.44 -1.39 12.82
N LYS A 59 -7.65 -1.00 13.24
CA LYS A 59 -8.28 0.27 12.84
C LYS A 59 -7.43 1.49 13.20
N ALA A 60 -6.81 1.52 14.37
CA ALA A 60 -5.91 2.61 14.76
C ALA A 60 -4.69 2.71 13.82
N VAL A 61 -4.10 1.57 13.46
CA VAL A 61 -2.99 1.49 12.51
C VAL A 61 -3.42 1.99 11.12
N ILE A 62 -4.60 1.62 10.64
CA ILE A 62 -5.12 2.08 9.34
C ILE A 62 -5.28 3.60 9.34
N LYS A 63 -5.91 4.17 10.37
CA LYS A 63 -6.08 5.63 10.50
C LYS A 63 -4.73 6.35 10.47
N PHE A 64 -3.74 5.82 11.18
CA PHE A 64 -2.37 6.36 11.16
C PHE A 64 -1.75 6.30 9.76
N LEU A 65 -1.85 5.16 9.07
CA LEU A 65 -1.31 5.00 7.71
C LEU A 65 -1.97 5.94 6.70
N LEU A 66 -3.28 6.12 6.78
CA LEU A 66 -4.03 7.07 5.94
C LEU A 66 -3.60 8.51 6.23
N LEU A 67 -3.44 8.89 7.50
CA LEU A 67 -2.93 10.21 7.89
C LEU A 67 -1.54 10.47 7.29
N MET A 68 -0.62 9.51 7.44
CA MET A 68 0.75 9.60 6.90
C MET A 68 0.75 9.71 5.36
N SER A 69 -0.14 8.97 4.69
CA SER A 69 -0.36 9.08 3.25
C SER A 69 -0.84 10.48 2.84
N ASN A 70 -1.79 11.05 3.59
CA ASN A 70 -2.33 12.39 3.32
C ASN A 70 -1.29 13.50 3.54
N LEU A 71 -0.39 13.31 4.52
CA LEU A 71 0.77 14.19 4.77
C LEU A 71 1.89 14.03 3.72
N GLY A 72 1.73 13.15 2.73
CA GLY A 72 2.73 12.92 1.69
C GLY A 72 3.91 12.06 2.13
N GLN A 73 3.82 11.41 3.30
CA GLN A 73 4.88 10.58 3.89
C GLN A 73 4.40 9.14 4.12
N PRO A 74 4.13 8.36 3.05
CA PRO A 74 3.57 7.03 3.18
C PRO A 74 4.58 6.06 3.81
N VAL A 75 4.06 5.12 4.61
CA VAL A 75 4.89 4.18 5.37
C VAL A 75 5.29 3.00 4.50
N CYS A 76 6.56 2.62 4.57
CA CYS A 76 7.05 1.43 3.85
C CYS A 76 6.49 0.15 4.46
N ILE A 77 6.11 -0.82 3.62
CA ILE A 77 5.55 -2.11 4.06
C ILE A 77 6.46 -2.83 5.05
N LYS A 78 7.78 -2.71 4.87
CA LYS A 78 8.78 -3.32 5.76
C LYS A 78 8.70 -2.84 7.23
N PHE A 79 8.16 -1.64 7.47
CA PHE A 79 8.05 -1.07 8.82
C PHE A 79 6.71 -1.35 9.49
N ILE A 80 5.73 -1.87 8.75
CA ILE A 80 4.40 -2.20 9.28
C ILE A 80 4.46 -3.26 10.37
N PRO A 81 5.23 -4.36 10.23
CA PRO A 81 5.37 -5.32 11.32
C PRO A 81 5.94 -4.69 12.59
N SER A 82 6.90 -3.76 12.45
CA SER A 82 7.50 -3.05 13.58
C SER A 82 6.48 -2.13 14.26
N LEU A 83 5.65 -1.43 13.47
CA LEU A 83 4.57 -0.60 13.98
C LEU A 83 3.51 -1.43 14.74
N ALA A 84 3.20 -2.63 14.25
CA ALA A 84 2.32 -3.56 14.96
C ALA A 84 2.96 -4.09 16.25
N PHE A 85 4.27 -4.32 16.26
CA PHE A 85 5.03 -4.79 17.43
C PHE A 85 5.15 -3.73 18.54
N CYS A 86 5.10 -2.43 18.21
CA CYS A 86 5.09 -1.37 19.22
C CYS A 86 3.91 -1.49 20.21
N ASN A 87 2.86 -2.23 19.86
CA ASN A 87 1.72 -2.52 20.74
C ASN A 87 1.99 -3.66 21.77
N LYS A 88 3.26 -3.99 22.00
CA LYS A 88 3.80 -4.94 23.01
C LYS A 88 3.24 -6.38 22.99
N PRO A 89 3.07 -7.04 21.83
CA PRO A 89 2.83 -8.49 21.78
C PRO A 89 4.12 -9.27 22.11
N ILE A 90 3.97 -10.51 22.57
CA ILE A 90 5.08 -11.37 23.06
C ILE A 90 6.08 -11.72 21.95
N LYS A 91 5.62 -11.82 20.69
CA LYS A 91 6.45 -12.21 19.54
C LYS A 91 6.24 -11.23 18.39
N PRO A 92 7.25 -10.93 17.55
CA PRO A 92 7.07 -10.08 16.38
C PRO A 92 6.15 -10.72 15.33
N PRO A 93 5.51 -9.91 14.45
CA PRO A 93 4.69 -10.45 13.38
C PRO A 93 5.56 -11.19 12.36
N GLY A 94 5.03 -12.26 11.79
CA GLY A 94 5.72 -13.00 10.74
C GLY A 94 5.95 -12.15 9.47
N LYS A 95 6.92 -12.55 8.64
CA LYS A 95 7.34 -11.85 7.41
C LYS A 95 6.16 -11.47 6.49
N ASN A 96 5.17 -12.35 6.37
CA ASN A 96 4.03 -12.17 5.47
C ASN A 96 2.84 -11.44 6.13
N TRP A 97 2.93 -11.07 7.40
CA TRP A 97 1.83 -10.46 8.13
C TRP A 97 1.37 -9.15 7.51
N ALA A 98 2.31 -8.28 7.09
CA ALA A 98 1.99 -7.01 6.46
C ALA A 98 1.24 -7.17 5.13
N TRP A 99 1.51 -8.24 4.38
CA TRP A 99 0.80 -8.55 3.14
C TRP A 99 -0.61 -9.08 3.42
N GLY A 100 -0.75 -9.93 4.43
CA GLY A 100 -2.07 -10.35 4.91
C GLY A 100 -2.89 -9.16 5.42
N PHE A 101 -2.25 -8.20 6.11
CA PHE A 101 -2.88 -6.98 6.61
C PHE A 101 -3.39 -6.11 5.47
N GLU A 102 -2.58 -5.85 4.45
CA GLU A 102 -3.02 -5.14 3.24
C GLU A 102 -4.24 -5.81 2.60
N LYS A 103 -4.22 -7.14 2.45
CA LYS A 103 -5.34 -7.89 1.84
C LYS A 103 -6.64 -7.81 2.63
N ARG A 104 -6.58 -7.68 3.96
CA ARG A 104 -7.78 -7.57 4.81
C ARG A 104 -8.47 -6.21 4.66
N TYR A 105 -7.72 -5.16 4.33
CA TYR A 105 -8.22 -3.79 4.34
C TYR A 105 -8.10 -3.16 2.95
N LEU A 106 -9.20 -3.24 2.19
CA LEU A 106 -9.31 -2.68 0.84
C LEU A 106 -9.15 -1.15 0.80
N GLU A 107 -9.22 -0.47 1.95
CA GLU A 107 -8.92 0.96 2.10
C GLU A 107 -7.43 1.27 1.83
N LEU A 108 -6.56 0.28 2.04
CA LEU A 108 -5.12 0.39 1.82
C LEU A 108 -4.72 -0.33 0.53
N LYS A 109 -3.71 0.21 -0.13
CA LYS A 109 -3.11 -0.39 -1.31
C LYS A 109 -1.60 -0.22 -1.27
N ALA A 110 -0.86 -1.29 -1.56
CA ALA A 110 0.55 -1.21 -1.81
C ALA A 110 0.82 -0.49 -3.14
N LYS A 111 1.54 0.62 -3.08
CA LYS A 111 2.08 1.29 -4.26
C LYS A 111 3.59 1.13 -4.27
N THR A 112 4.14 0.78 -5.43
CA THR A 112 5.58 0.80 -5.65
C THR A 112 5.99 2.22 -5.97
N VAL A 113 6.82 2.80 -5.11
CA VAL A 113 7.31 4.17 -5.25
C VAL A 113 8.69 4.14 -5.89
N ARG A 114 8.82 4.87 -6.99
CA ARG A 114 10.11 5.15 -7.60
C ARG A 114 10.74 6.38 -6.94
N PRO A 115 12.04 6.34 -6.65
CA PRO A 115 12.74 7.51 -6.14
C PRO A 115 12.87 8.57 -7.24
N ILE A 116 12.18 9.69 -7.05
CA ILE A 116 12.26 10.86 -7.95
C ILE A 116 13.62 11.52 -7.79
N ASN A 117 14.18 12.06 -8.88
CA ASN A 117 15.40 12.86 -8.82
C ASN A 117 15.15 14.21 -8.13
N TRP A 118 15.91 14.49 -7.07
CA TRP A 118 15.76 15.69 -6.25
C TRP A 118 15.77 16.98 -7.08
N LYS A 119 16.54 17.00 -8.19
CA LYS A 119 16.69 18.16 -9.09
C LYS A 119 15.39 18.60 -9.80
N GLN A 120 14.39 17.74 -9.97
CA GLN A 120 13.18 18.09 -10.73
C GLN A 120 12.12 18.82 -9.91
N HIS A 121 12.17 18.77 -8.57
CA HIS A 121 11.00 19.14 -7.78
C HIS A 121 10.88 20.64 -7.49
N ARG A 122 11.88 21.47 -7.76
CA ARG A 122 11.90 22.80 -7.15
C ARG A 122 11.51 23.99 -8.00
N ASN A 123 11.30 23.91 -9.31
CA ASN A 123 10.83 25.09 -10.04
C ASN A 123 10.01 24.72 -11.27
N ASN A 124 8.87 25.41 -11.40
CA ASN A 124 8.14 25.60 -12.64
C ASN A 124 8.99 26.44 -13.61
N ILE A 125 10.11 25.87 -14.08
CA ILE A 125 11.08 26.53 -14.99
C ILE A 125 10.50 26.62 -16.41
N TYR A 126 9.43 25.89 -16.71
CA TYR A 126 8.85 25.80 -18.05
C TYR A 126 8.57 27.16 -18.69
N ASN A 127 7.84 28.04 -18.00
CA ASN A 127 7.51 29.37 -18.53
C ASN A 127 8.77 30.24 -18.73
N LYS A 128 9.75 30.14 -17.83
CA LYS A 128 11.03 30.86 -17.93
C LYS A 128 11.89 30.37 -19.10
N ILE A 129 11.91 29.05 -19.34
CA ILE A 129 12.59 28.46 -20.50
C ILE A 129 11.93 28.91 -21.80
N VAL A 130 10.61 28.92 -21.87
CA VAL A 130 9.86 29.34 -23.08
C VAL A 130 10.10 30.82 -23.39
N GLU A 131 10.07 31.72 -22.41
CA GLU A 131 10.39 33.15 -22.61
C GLU A 131 11.85 33.36 -23.05
N TRP A 132 12.79 32.62 -22.44
CA TRP A 132 14.21 32.72 -22.77
C TRP A 132 14.52 32.26 -24.20
N PHE A 133 13.91 31.15 -24.65
CA PHE A 133 14.02 30.71 -26.06
C PHE A 133 13.38 31.69 -27.05
N LYS A 134 12.28 32.35 -26.69
CA LYS A 134 11.66 33.40 -27.54
C LYS A 134 12.55 34.62 -27.72
N LEU A 135 13.31 35.00 -26.68
CA LEU A 135 14.26 36.11 -26.73
C LEU A 135 15.49 35.76 -27.57
N ILE A 136 16.06 34.57 -27.38
CA ILE A 136 17.29 34.17 -28.05
C ILE A 136 17.09 33.79 -29.53
N GLY A 137 15.92 33.22 -29.88
CA GLY A 137 15.61 32.84 -31.26
C GLY A 137 15.45 34.02 -32.22
N LYS A 138 15.40 35.27 -31.74
CA LYS A 138 15.23 36.46 -32.59
C LYS A 138 16.53 37.14 -33.02
N ASP A 139 17.61 37.04 -32.23
CA ASP A 139 18.80 37.90 -32.39
C ASP A 139 20.09 37.17 -32.79
N LEU A 140 20.09 35.84 -32.88
CA LEU A 140 21.31 35.09 -33.20
C LEU A 140 21.37 34.75 -34.70
N ALA A 141 22.07 35.60 -35.46
CA ALA A 141 22.50 35.32 -36.83
C ALA A 141 23.69 34.31 -36.86
N ILE A 142 23.53 33.17 -36.20
CA ILE A 142 24.51 32.08 -36.18
C ILE A 142 24.21 31.15 -37.35
N LEU A 143 25.22 30.86 -38.17
CA LEU A 143 25.11 29.87 -39.24
C LEU A 143 24.83 28.47 -38.67
N PRO A 144 24.00 27.63 -39.32
CA PRO A 144 23.68 26.29 -38.85
C PRO A 144 24.92 25.43 -38.60
N GLU A 145 25.96 25.58 -39.43
CA GLU A 145 27.23 24.85 -39.31
C GLU A 145 27.99 25.14 -37.99
N ASN A 146 27.69 26.26 -37.33
CA ASN A 146 28.28 26.64 -36.04
C ASN A 146 27.35 26.36 -34.85
N THR A 147 26.27 25.61 -35.08
CA THR A 147 25.31 25.26 -34.03
C THR A 147 25.70 23.91 -33.42
N TYR A 148 26.41 23.97 -32.29
CA TYR A 148 26.76 22.78 -31.51
C TYR A 148 25.78 22.59 -30.37
N ASN A 149 25.17 21.40 -30.27
CA ASN A 149 24.42 21.03 -29.09
C ASN A 149 25.36 20.36 -28.10
N ILE A 150 25.59 21.03 -26.96
CA ILE A 150 26.34 20.48 -25.83
C ILE A 150 25.32 20.13 -24.75
N ASP A 151 25.12 18.84 -24.52
CA ASP A 151 24.27 18.35 -23.44
C ASP A 151 25.10 17.66 -22.36
N GLU A 152 24.88 18.08 -21.12
CA GLU A 152 25.41 17.37 -19.95
C GLU A 152 24.41 16.29 -19.53
N THR A 153 24.73 15.03 -19.78
CA THR A 153 23.94 13.89 -19.31
C THR A 153 24.56 13.33 -18.02
N GLY A 154 23.88 13.58 -16.90
CA GLY A 154 24.22 12.95 -15.62
C GLY A 154 23.66 11.53 -15.54
N VAL A 155 24.52 10.53 -15.61
CA VAL A 155 24.16 9.12 -15.41
C VAL A 155 24.22 8.79 -13.92
N LEU A 156 23.12 8.28 -13.37
CA LEU A 156 23.06 7.84 -11.99
C LEU A 156 23.73 6.46 -11.87
N LEU A 157 24.88 6.36 -11.21
CA LEU A 157 25.59 5.08 -11.04
C LEU A 157 24.84 4.11 -10.10
N SER A 158 24.03 4.63 -9.18
CA SER A 158 23.24 3.82 -8.25
C SER A 158 21.79 3.77 -8.70
N MET A 159 21.38 2.71 -9.42
CA MET A 159 19.96 2.41 -9.57
C MET A 159 19.37 2.10 -8.19
N LEU A 160 18.43 2.94 -7.76
CA LEU A 160 17.75 2.75 -6.49
C LEU A 160 16.70 1.65 -6.62
N GLY A 161 16.69 0.73 -5.66
CA GLY A 161 15.59 -0.23 -5.51
C GLY A 161 14.27 0.50 -5.33
N SER A 162 13.23 0.05 -6.02
CA SER A 162 11.88 0.53 -5.80
C SER A 162 11.41 0.11 -4.40
N ILE A 163 10.71 1.01 -3.70
CA ILE A 163 10.22 0.75 -2.33
C ILE A 163 8.72 0.58 -2.39
N LYS A 164 8.19 -0.45 -1.71
CA LYS A 164 6.74 -0.62 -1.55
C LYS A 164 6.26 0.10 -0.30
N VAL A 165 5.26 0.96 -0.46
CA VAL A 165 4.60 1.71 0.62
C VAL A 165 3.11 1.39 0.65
N LEU A 166 2.47 1.47 1.81
CA LEU A 166 1.01 1.46 1.90
C LEU A 166 0.47 2.88 1.84
N VAL A 167 -0.55 3.06 1.00
CA VAL A 167 -1.26 4.32 0.78
C VAL A 167 -2.75 4.04 0.74
N GLY A 168 -3.57 5.08 0.90
CA GLY A 168 -5.01 4.96 0.68
C GLY A 168 -5.32 4.54 -0.76
N LYS A 169 -6.32 3.68 -0.95
CA LYS A 169 -6.70 3.12 -2.26
C LYS A 169 -6.97 4.21 -3.31
N ASP A 170 -7.65 5.28 -2.92
CA ASP A 170 -8.05 6.39 -3.80
C ASP A 170 -6.95 7.46 -3.93
N ASN A 171 -5.78 7.22 -3.33
CA ASN A 171 -4.73 8.21 -3.31
C ASN A 171 -3.90 8.17 -4.61
N LEU A 172 -4.18 9.14 -5.49
CA LEU A 172 -3.51 9.30 -6.77
C LEU A 172 -2.14 9.99 -6.68
N ARG A 173 -1.72 10.46 -5.50
CA ARG A 173 -0.45 11.20 -5.38
C ARG A 173 0.73 10.30 -5.71
N ASP A 174 1.71 10.90 -6.36
CA ASP A 174 3.03 10.31 -6.48
C ASP A 174 3.87 10.66 -5.27
N TYR A 175 4.53 9.63 -4.75
CA TYR A 175 5.29 9.72 -3.52
C TYR A 175 6.77 9.71 -3.84
N ARG A 176 7.54 10.37 -3.00
CA ARG A 176 8.99 10.36 -3.10
C ARG A 176 9.52 9.12 -2.37
N GLY A 177 10.40 8.36 -3.02
CA GLY A 177 11.25 7.41 -2.31
C GLY A 177 12.16 8.12 -1.32
N ALA A 178 12.67 7.39 -0.33
CA ALA A 178 13.65 7.91 0.63
C ALA A 178 14.85 8.54 -0.10
N GLY A 179 15.26 9.72 0.34
CA GLY A 179 16.44 10.40 -0.22
C GLY A 179 17.70 9.58 0.07
N VAL A 180 18.34 9.07 -0.98
CA VAL A 180 19.62 8.38 -0.89
C VAL A 180 20.70 9.30 -1.43
N LYS A 181 21.88 9.33 -0.79
CA LYS A 181 23.06 10.04 -1.27
C LYS A 181 23.48 9.42 -2.62
N ARG A 182 23.52 10.20 -3.70
CA ARG A 182 23.74 9.71 -5.07
C ARG A 182 25.14 10.05 -5.56
N THR A 183 25.81 9.08 -6.18
CA THR A 183 26.96 9.34 -7.05
C THR A 183 26.43 9.53 -8.47
N ILE A 184 26.68 10.70 -9.04
CA ILE A 184 26.32 11.04 -10.42
C ILE A 184 27.64 11.07 -11.20
N VAL A 185 27.70 10.32 -12.30
CA VAL A 185 28.76 10.50 -13.29
C VAL A 185 28.19 11.39 -14.37
N THR A 186 28.86 12.50 -14.61
CA THR A 186 28.51 13.42 -15.68
C THR A 186 29.25 12.98 -16.94
N ALA A 187 28.51 12.77 -18.03
CA ALA A 187 29.05 12.73 -19.37
C ALA A 187 28.66 14.03 -20.08
N VAL A 188 29.63 14.71 -20.69
CA VAL A 188 29.37 15.85 -21.57
C VAL A 188 29.41 15.34 -22.99
N LYS A 189 28.30 15.46 -23.72
CA LYS A 189 28.20 15.08 -25.11
C LYS A 189 28.07 16.36 -25.96
N CYS A 190 28.87 16.43 -27.02
CA CYS A 190 28.79 17.49 -28.02
C CYS A 190 28.40 16.83 -29.35
N ILE A 191 27.36 17.35 -30.00
CA ILE A 191 26.90 16.88 -31.30
C ILE A 191 26.85 18.09 -32.23
N SER A 192 27.55 18.01 -33.36
CA SER A 192 27.44 18.99 -34.46
C SER A 192 26.12 18.77 -35.21
N ALA A 193 25.60 19.82 -35.83
CA ALA A 193 24.38 19.75 -36.64
C ALA A 193 24.60 19.19 -38.07
N ASP A 194 25.84 18.86 -38.44
CA ASP A 194 26.24 18.30 -39.75
C ASP A 194 25.93 16.81 -39.93
#